data_AF-A0A821YC71-F1
#
_entry.id   AF-A0A821YC71-F1
#
_cell.length_a   1.000
_cell.length_b   1.000
_cell.length_c   1.000
_cell.angle_alpha   90.00
_cell.angle_beta   90.00
_cell.angle_gamma   90.00
#
_symmetry.space_group_name_H-M   'P 1'
#
loop_
_entity.id
_entity.type
_entity.pdbx_description
1 polymer ?
#
loop_
_entity_poly.entity_id
_entity_poly.type
_entity_poly.pdbx_seq_one_letter_code
_entity_poly.pdbx_strand_id
1 'polypeptide(L)' 'QTWKNKTLRQRQASWSQTWCDQYTNWYYHLWTDDENDLFVRTKFPWFYPTYNKLSPAILRVDSVRYLYMLYYGGLYVIY' A
#
# COMPACT_ATOMS: atom_id res chain seq x y z
N GLN A 1 -3.68 -2.74 -2.41
CA GLN A 1 -2.70 -3.71 -1.83
C GLN A 1 -1.33 -3.03 -1.76
N THR A 2 -0.38 -3.52 -0.93
CA THR A 2 1.02 -3.06 -0.97
C THR A 2 2.01 -4.22 -0.98
N TRP A 3 3.09 -4.05 -1.73
CA TRP A 3 4.16 -5.03 -1.92
C TRP A 3 5.49 -4.30 -2.02
N LYS A 4 6.60 -5.02 -1.81
CA LYS A 4 7.94 -4.41 -1.92
C LYS A 4 8.18 -3.75 -3.28
N ASN A 5 7.72 -4.38 -4.36
CA ASN A 5 7.80 -3.87 -5.73
C ASN A 5 6.64 -4.41 -6.57
N LYS A 6 6.56 -4.00 -7.84
CA LYS A 6 5.51 -4.47 -8.78
C LYS A 6 5.75 -5.91 -9.29
N THR A 7 6.90 -6.52 -9.01
CA THR A 7 7.25 -7.85 -9.49
C THR A 7 6.75 -8.90 -8.50
N LEU A 8 5.50 -9.31 -8.69
CA LEU A 8 4.86 -10.34 -7.87
C LEU A 8 5.29 -11.75 -8.27
N ARG A 9 5.40 -12.65 -7.29
CA ARG A 9 5.51 -14.10 -7.57
C ARG A 9 4.18 -14.58 -8.16
N GLN A 10 4.20 -15.64 -8.97
CA GLN A 10 3.03 -16.15 -9.67
C GLN A 10 1.78 -16.30 -8.78
N ARG A 11 1.94 -16.85 -7.56
CA ARG A 11 0.83 -17.01 -6.61
C ARG A 11 0.26 -15.66 -6.13
N GLN A 12 1.13 -14.68 -5.87
CA GLN A 12 0.72 -13.34 -5.42
C GLN A 12 0.02 -12.57 -6.55
N ALA A 13 0.53 -12.72 -7.78
CA ALA A 13 -0.11 -12.16 -8.97
C ALA A 13 -1.51 -12.75 -9.17
N SER A 14 -1.67 -14.07 -9.01
CA SER A 14 -2.99 -14.72 -9.10
C SER A 14 -3.98 -14.16 -8.10
N TRP A 15 -3.58 -13.93 -6.83
CA TRP A 15 -4.47 -13.33 -5.84
C TRP A 15 -4.82 -11.88 -6.16
N SER A 16 -3.82 -11.08 -6.55
CA SER A 16 -4.04 -9.70 -6.97
C SER A 16 -5.02 -9.60 -8.15
N GLN A 17 -4.92 -10.54 -9.10
CA GLN A 17 -5.80 -10.61 -10.26
C GLN A 17 -7.25 -10.94 -9.86
N THR A 18 -7.47 -11.84 -8.89
CA THR A 18 -8.84 -12.17 -8.45
C THR A 18 -9.61 -10.95 -7.93
N TRP A 19 -8.93 -9.99 -7.30
CA TRP A 19 -9.55 -8.74 -6.88
C TRP A 19 -9.93 -7.85 -8.06
N CYS A 20 -9.06 -7.75 -9.06
CA CYS A 20 -9.33 -6.97 -10.27
C CYS A 20 -10.52 -7.56 -11.04
N ASP A 21 -10.60 -8.89 -11.12
CA ASP A 21 -11.66 -9.60 -11.84
C ASP A 21 -13.02 -9.50 -11.13
N GLN A 22 -13.04 -9.51 -9.79
CA GLN A 22 -14.27 -9.44 -9.01
C GLN A 22 -14.82 -8.02 -8.87
N TYR A 23 -13.95 -7.02 -8.82
CA TYR A 23 -14.31 -5.63 -8.55
C TYR A 23 -14.00 -4.74 -9.76
N THR A 24 -14.57 -5.09 -10.91
CA THR A 24 -14.28 -4.44 -12.21
C THR A 24 -14.60 -2.94 -12.27
N ASN A 25 -15.53 -2.47 -11.43
CA ASN A 25 -15.89 -1.05 -11.32
C ASN A 25 -15.05 -0.27 -10.28
N TRP A 26 -14.04 -0.91 -9.67
CA TRP A 26 -13.18 -0.29 -8.67
C TRP A 26 -11.84 0.09 -9.27
N TYR A 27 -11.27 1.19 -8.79
CA TYR A 27 -9.88 1.51 -9.07
C TYR A 27 -8.96 0.68 -8.18
N TYR A 28 -8.22 -0.24 -8.79
CA TYR A 28 -7.24 -1.07 -8.10
C TYR A 28 -5.84 -0.42 -8.14
N HIS A 29 -5.15 -0.41 -7.00
CA HIS A 29 -3.77 0.07 -6.89
C HIS A 29 -2.89 -0.88 -6.09
N LEU A 30 -1.74 -1.23 -6.68
CA LEU A 30 -0.69 -2.07 -6.11
C LEU A 30 0.48 -1.19 -5.64
N TRP A 31 0.45 -0.70 -4.41
CA TRP A 31 1.46 0.23 -3.88
C TRP A 31 2.82 -0.45 -3.67
N THR A 32 3.92 0.18 -4.10
CA THR A 32 5.30 -0.24 -3.78
C THR A 32 5.84 0.43 -2.51
N ASP A 33 6.97 -0.06 -1.97
CA ASP A 33 7.65 0.60 -0.86
C ASP A 33 8.05 2.05 -1.20
N ASP A 34 8.51 2.30 -2.43
CA ASP A 34 8.88 3.65 -2.88
C ASP A 34 7.66 4.55 -3.05
N GLU A 35 6.54 4.02 -3.55
CA GLU A 35 5.28 4.76 -3.63
C GLU A 35 4.71 5.04 -2.23
N ASN A 36 4.86 4.12 -1.28
CA ASN A 36 4.50 4.31 0.12
C ASN A 36 5.29 5.48 0.72
N ASP A 37 6.62 5.50 0.55
CA ASP A 37 7.49 6.57 1.05
C ASP A 37 7.09 7.93 0.47
N LEU A 38 6.95 8.01 -0.85
CA LEU A 38 6.55 9.23 -1.54
C LEU A 38 5.17 9.71 -1.07
N PHE A 39 4.21 8.80 -0.92
CA PHE A 39 2.87 9.12 -0.44
C PHE A 39 2.90 9.73 0.97
N VAL A 40 3.60 9.10 1.92
CA VAL A 40 3.68 9.63 3.29
C VAL A 40 4.43 10.95 3.32
N ARG A 41 5.55 11.06 2.60
CA ARG A 41 6.35 12.30 2.52
C ARG A 41 5.54 13.48 1.98
N THR A 42 4.69 13.23 0.99
CA THR A 42 3.93 14.30 0.30
C THR A 42 2.59 14.61 0.95
N LYS A 43 1.87 13.61 1.45
CA LYS A 43 0.50 13.77 1.99
C LYS A 43 0.46 13.91 3.49
N PHE A 44 1.47 13.40 4.19
CA PHE A 44 1.58 13.44 5.66
C PHE A 44 2.96 13.94 6.10
N PRO A 45 3.41 15.13 5.65
CA PRO A 45 4.75 15.64 5.98
C PRO A 45 4.97 15.79 7.50
N TRP A 46 3.90 16.03 8.26
CA TRP A 46 3.94 16.09 9.73
C TRP A 46 4.25 14.74 10.40
N PHE A 47 3.86 13.62 9.77
CA PHE A 47 4.08 12.27 10.29
C PHE A 47 5.34 11.62 9.70
N TYR A 48 5.79 12.08 8.54
CA TYR A 48 6.91 11.50 7.82
C TYR A 48 8.19 11.29 8.67
N PRO A 49 8.60 12.22 9.57
CA PRO A 49 9.76 12.00 10.43
C PRO A 49 9.61 10.80 11.37
N THR A 50 8.38 10.51 11.83
CA THR A 50 8.08 9.32 12.65
C THR A 50 8.06 8.08 11.76
N TYR A 51 7.35 8.15 10.64
CA TYR A 51 7.24 7.05 9.68
C TYR A 51 8.61 6.53 9.20
N ASN A 52 9.51 7.44 8.82
CA ASN A 52 10.84 7.09 8.31
C ASN A 52 11.74 6.42 9.36
N LYS A 53 11.44 6.61 10.65
CA LYS A 53 12.17 5.96 11.76
C LYS A 53 11.64 4.57 12.10
N LEU A 54 10.50 4.17 11.55
CA LEU A 54 9.91 2.86 11.84
C LEU A 54 10.79 1.74 11.25
N SER A 55 11.26 0.86 12.14
CA SER A 55 12.04 -0.32 11.83
C SER A 55 11.57 -1.47 12.74
N PRO A 56 11.36 -2.70 12.22
CA PRO A 56 11.61 -3.15 10.85
C PRO A 56 10.61 -2.58 9.82
N ALA A 57 10.92 -2.73 8.52
CA ALA A 57 10.13 -2.14 7.41
C ALA A 57 8.64 -2.50 7.43
N ILE A 58 8.26 -3.65 8.00
CA ILE A 58 6.86 -4.04 8.16
C ILE A 58 6.05 -3.01 8.97
N LEU A 59 6.65 -2.30 9.93
CA LEU A 59 5.96 -1.26 10.70
C LEU A 59 5.55 -0.06 9.82
N ARG A 60 6.33 0.24 8.78
CA ARG A 60 5.98 1.27 7.78
C ARG A 60 4.80 0.80 6.92
N VAL A 61 4.83 -0.45 6.47
CA VAL A 61 3.71 -1.06 5.73
C VAL A 61 2.45 -1.08 6.59
N ASP A 62 2.58 -1.39 7.87
CA ASP A 62 1.47 -1.44 8.81
C ASP A 62 0.88 -0.05 9.05
N SER A 63 1.72 0.97 9.14
CA SER A 63 1.25 2.35 9.34
C SER A 63 0.60 2.93 8.09
N VAL A 64 1.19 2.70 6.90
CA VAL A 64 0.71 3.34 5.65
C VAL A 64 -0.71 2.88 5.28
N ARG A 65 -1.12 1.66 5.66
CA ARG A 65 -2.48 1.17 5.40
C ARG A 65 -3.56 2.09 6.00
N TYR A 66 -3.31 2.62 7.20
CA TYR A 66 -4.23 3.54 7.87
C TYR A 66 -4.22 4.92 7.20
N LEU A 67 -3.05 5.34 6.72
CA LEU A 67 -2.89 6.61 5.99
C LEU A 67 -3.63 6.56 4.64
N TYR A 68 -3.68 5.41 3.96
CA TYR A 68 -4.53 5.23 2.79
C TYR A 68 -6.00 5.44 3.12
N MET A 69 -6.49 4.82 4.19
CA MET A 69 -7.90 4.95 4.58
C MET A 69 -8.23 6.39 5.01
N LEU A 70 -7.30 7.06 5.68
CA LEU A 70 -7.48 8.45 6.08
C LEU A 70 -7.52 9.42 4.89
N TYR A 71 -6.71 9.19 3.84
CA TYR A 71 -6.63 10.09 2.68
C TYR A 71 -7.63 9.76 1.57
N TYR A 72 -7.76 8.49 1.19
CA TYR A 72 -8.57 8.03 0.05
C TYR A 72 -9.88 7.35 0.48
N GLY A 73 -9.97 6.87 1.72
CA GLY A 73 -11.00 5.90 2.10
C GLY A 73 -10.85 4.56 1.36
N GLY A 74 -11.96 3.87 1.13
CA GLY A 74 -12.01 2.65 0.35
C GLY A 74 -11.61 1.39 1.13
N LEU A 75 -10.96 0.46 0.45
CA LEU A 75 -10.59 -0.84 0.99
C LEU A 75 -9.11 -1.12 0.81
N TYR A 76 -8.43 -1.44 1.91
CA TYR A 76 -7.10 -2.02 1.89
C TYR A 76 -7.19 -3.52 2.15
N VAL A 77 -6.67 -4.31 1.22
CA VAL A 77 -6.55 -5.76 1.35
C VAL A 77 -5.10 -6.20 1.29
N ILE A 78 -4.85 -7.33 1.94
CA ILE A 78 -3.61 -8.09 1.93
C ILE A 78 -4.01 -9.46 1.36
N TYR A 79 -3.23 -9.98 0.41
CA TYR A 79 -3.49 -11.13 -0.48
C TYR A 79 -4.30 -10.80 -1.74
#